data_AF-A0A349PVC1-F1
#
_entry.id   AF-A0A349PVC1-F1
#
_cell.length_a   1.000
_cell.length_b   1.000
_cell.length_c   1.000
_cell.angle_alpha   90.00
_cell.angle_beta   90.00
_cell.angle_gamma   90.00
#
_symmetry.space_group_name_H-M   'P 1'
#
loop_
_entity.id
_entity.type
_entity.pdbx_description
1 polymer ?
#
loop_
_entity_poly.entity_id
_entity_poly.type
_entity_poly.pdbx_seq_one_letter_code
_entity_poly.pdbx_strand_id
1 'polypeptide(L)' 'MASNRIGRINEEIQRELSSLFRTLKDPRVQSGMVTITHVDTTSDLRYSRIYVSVLEKSLEKDVIRGLKSAAG' A
#
# COMPACT_ATOMS: atom_id res chain seq x y z
N MET A 1 -1.93 -11.69 -27.48
CA MET A 1 -1.48 -11.37 -26.10
C MET A 1 -2.35 -10.22 -25.60
N ALA A 2 -3.47 -10.56 -24.96
CA ALA A 2 -4.51 -9.59 -24.60
C ALA A 2 -4.06 -8.75 -23.39
N SER A 3 -3.94 -7.45 -23.62
CA SER A 3 -3.92 -6.33 -22.66
C SER A 3 -3.57 -6.67 -21.20
N ASN A 4 -2.26 -6.79 -20.89
CA ASN A 4 -1.77 -6.82 -19.51
C ASN A 4 -1.75 -5.40 -18.88
N ARG A 5 -2.72 -4.55 -19.25
CA ARG A 5 -2.79 -3.14 -18.84
C ARG A 5 -2.99 -3.02 -17.33
N ILE A 6 -3.86 -3.85 -16.77
CA ILE A 6 -4.13 -3.87 -15.32
C ILE A 6 -2.90 -4.33 -14.55
N GLY A 7 -2.18 -5.35 -15.04
CA GLY A 7 -0.92 -5.80 -14.42
C GLY A 7 0.12 -4.68 -14.34
N ARG A 8 0.33 -3.95 -15.44
CA ARG A 8 1.23 -2.79 -15.45
C ARG A 8 0.78 -1.68 -14.50
N ILE A 9 -0.52 -1.39 -14.46
CA ILE A 9 -1.07 -0.39 -13.53
C ILE A 9 -0.82 -0.81 -12.08
N ASN A 10 -1.03 -2.08 -11.74
CA ASN A 10 -0.78 -2.58 -10.39
C ASN A 10 0.71 -2.44 -10.00
N GLU A 11 1.63 -2.75 -10.92
CA GLU A 11 3.07 -2.57 -10.69
C GLU A 11 3.47 -1.11 -10.47
N GLU A 12 2.94 -0.20 -11.29
CA GLU A 12 3.20 1.24 -11.14
C GLU A 12 2.63 1.77 -9.82
N ILE A 13 1.40 1.38 -9.46
CA ILE A 13 0.80 1.75 -8.17
C ILE A 13 1.65 1.20 -7.01
N GLN A 14 2.10 -0.05 -7.08
CA GLN A 14 2.94 -0.64 -6.04
C GLN A 14 4.26 0.12 -5.89
N ARG A 15 4.89 0.52 -7.00
CA ARG A 15 6.15 1.28 -6.99
C ARG A 15 5.96 2.68 -6.39
N GLU A 16 4.95 3.40 -6.83
CA GLU A 16 4.66 4.76 -6.34
C GLU A 16 4.27 4.76 -4.87
N LEU A 17 3.38 3.86 -4.45
CA LEU A 17 3.04 3.72 -3.03
C LEU A 17 4.27 3.36 -2.21
N SER A 18 5.12 2.45 -2.67
CA SER A 18 6.36 2.10 -1.96
C SER A 18 7.31 3.29 -1.79
N SER A 19 7.33 4.21 -2.75
CA SER A 19 8.07 5.48 -2.66
C SER A 19 7.44 6.41 -1.64
N LEU A 20 6.11 6.60 -1.69
CA LEU A 20 5.36 7.47 -0.78
C LEU A 20 5.50 7.02 0.68
N PHE A 21 5.44 5.71 0.95
CA PHE A 21 5.61 5.15 2.29
C PHE A 21 6.97 5.52 2.92
N ARG A 22 8.03 5.68 2.11
CA ARG A 22 9.35 6.14 2.62
C ARG A 22 9.33 7.60 3.06
N THR A 23 8.48 8.42 2.44
CA THR A 23 8.35 9.85 2.75
C THR A 23 7.33 10.14 3.85
N LEU A 24 6.49 9.17 4.20
CA LEU A 24 5.50 9.29 5.26
C LEU A 24 6.20 9.46 6.62
N LYS A 25 5.92 10.59 7.29
CA LYS A 25 6.51 10.96 8.59
C LYS A 25 5.68 10.52 9.80
N ASP A 26 4.80 9.54 9.65
CA ASP A 26 4.00 9.05 10.77
C ASP A 26 4.83 8.04 11.60
N PRO A 27 5.18 8.35 12.86
CA PRO A 27 5.98 7.46 13.71
C PRO A 27 5.31 6.09 13.94
N ARG A 28 3.98 6.00 13.85
CA ARG A 28 3.24 4.73 14.01
C ARG A 28 3.46 3.78 12.84
N VAL A 29 3.69 4.32 11.65
CA VAL A 29 3.97 3.56 10.43
C VAL A 29 5.47 3.36 10.22
N GLN A 30 6.32 4.29 10.67
CA GLN A 30 7.78 4.14 10.58
C GLN A 30 8.36 3.12 11.58
N SER A 31 7.73 2.96 12.75
CA SER A 31 8.20 2.04 13.79
C SER A 31 7.96 0.57 13.42
N GLY A 32 6.86 0.28 12.71
CA GLY A 32 6.60 -1.03 12.14
C GLY A 32 7.15 -1.08 10.73
N MET A 33 8.15 -1.92 10.45
CA MET A 33 8.59 -2.11 9.07
C MET A 33 7.41 -2.62 8.23
N VAL A 34 6.87 -1.74 7.36
CA VAL A 34 5.67 -2.00 6.54
C VAL A 34 6.05 -2.14 5.09
N THR A 35 5.61 -3.23 4.47
CA THR A 35 5.90 -3.55 3.07
C THR A 35 4.62 -3.82 2.31
N ILE A 36 4.52 -3.32 1.07
CA ILE A 36 3.40 -3.63 0.16
C ILE A 36 3.70 -4.94 -0.55
N THR A 37 2.85 -5.94 -0.31
CA THR A 37 3.03 -7.28 -0.88
C THR A 37 2.32 -7.45 -2.22
N HIS A 38 1.14 -6.84 -2.37
CA HIS A 38 0.34 -6.97 -3.57
C HIS A 38 -0.62 -5.81 -3.76
N VAL A 39 -0.95 -5.50 -5.02
CA VAL A 39 -1.96 -4.51 -5.40
C VAL A 39 -2.91 -5.15 -6.40
N ASP A 40 -4.20 -5.11 -6.09
CA ASP A 40 -5.27 -5.58 -6.95
C ASP A 40 -6.21 -4.43 -7.29
N THR A 41 -6.13 -3.94 -8.53
CA THR A 41 -6.98 -2.85 -9.01
C THR A 41 -8.15 -3.40 -9.82
N THR A 42 -9.34 -2.88 -9.50
CA THR A 42 -10.59 -3.17 -10.23
C THR A 42 -10.49 -2.76 -11.71
N SER A 43 -11.24 -3.43 -12.58
CA SER A 43 -11.21 -3.18 -14.03
C SER A 43 -11.72 -1.79 -14.42
N ASP A 44 -12.57 -1.18 -13.59
CA ASP A 44 -13.07 0.19 -13.74
C ASP A 44 -12.14 1.25 -13.12
N LEU A 45 -11.00 0.83 -12.54
CA LEU A 45 -9.99 1.66 -11.88
C LEU A 45 -10.51 2.53 -10.73
N ARG A 46 -11.73 2.29 -10.24
CA ARG A 46 -12.32 3.09 -9.16
C ARG A 46 -11.76 2.73 -7.80
N TYR A 47 -11.37 1.47 -7.63
CA TYR A 47 -10.88 0.94 -6.38
C TYR A 47 -9.63 0.08 -6.59
N SER A 48 -8.68 0.22 -5.67
CA SER A 48 -7.50 -0.64 -5.56
C SER A 48 -7.43 -1.22 -4.16
N ARG A 49 -7.30 -2.54 -4.08
CA ARG A 49 -7.01 -3.27 -2.84
C ARG A 49 -5.50 -3.39 -2.71
N ILE A 50 -4.96 -2.81 -1.66
CA ILE A 50 -3.52 -2.81 -1.38
C ILE A 50 -3.29 -3.72 -0.18
N TYR A 51 -2.45 -4.73 -0.37
CA TYR A 51 -2.06 -5.67 0.67
C TYR A 51 -0.75 -5.21 1.28
N VAL A 52 -0.77 -5.00 2.60
CA VAL A 52 0.38 -4.58 3.38
C VAL A 52 0.75 -5.67 4.40
N SER A 53 2.04 -5.86 4.59
CA SER A 53 2.60 -6.72 5.63
C SER A 53 3.33 -5.87 6.65
N VAL A 54 3.05 -6.12 7.92
CA VAL A 54 3.71 -5.45 9.05
C VAL A 54 4.56 -6.48 9.75
N LEU A 55 5.84 -6.15 9.99
CA LEU A 55 6.76 -7.06 10.66
C LEU A 55 6.31 -7.39 12.09
N GLU A 56 5.80 -6.40 12.82
CA GLU A 56 5.38 -6.55 14.20
C GLU A 56 3.84 -6.58 14.33
N LYS A 57 3.28 -7.74 14.71
CA LYS A 57 1.82 -7.92 14.86
C LYS A 57 1.18 -7.04 15.94
N SER A 58 1.94 -6.66 16.97
CA SER A 58 1.48 -5.76 18.03
C SER A 58 1.09 -4.38 17.48
N LEU A 59 1.81 -3.91 16.46
CA LEU A 59 1.65 -2.59 15.85
C LEU A 59 0.65 -2.57 14.69
N GLU A 60 0.14 -3.73 14.25
CA GLU A 60 -0.76 -3.84 13.09
C GLU A 60 -1.94 -2.87 13.16
N LYS A 61 -2.59 -2.77 14.34
CA LYS A 61 -3.76 -1.90 14.53
C LYS A 61 -3.41 -0.42 14.43
N ASP A 62 -2.25 -0.03 14.96
CA ASP A 62 -1.82 1.36 14.97
C ASP A 62 -1.30 1.80 13.59
N VAL A 63 -0.62 0.89 12.87
CA VAL A 63 -0.25 1.07 11.47
C VAL A 63 -1.50 1.26 10.61
N ILE A 64 -2.51 0.37 10.72
CA ILE A 64 -3.75 0.49 9.95
C ILE A 64 -4.44 1.84 10.23
N ARG A 65 -4.44 2.29 11.49
CA ARG A 65 -5.00 3.59 11.86
C ARG A 65 -4.18 4.73 11.22
N GLY A 66 -2.86 4.69 11.27
CA GLY A 66 -1.98 5.68 10.64
C GLY A 66 -2.18 5.76 9.13
N LEU A 67 -2.26 4.61 8.45
CA LEU A 67 -2.52 4.54 7.01
C LEU A 67 -3.91 5.09 6.64
N LYS A 68 -4.95 4.82 7.45
CA LYS A 68 -6.27 5.42 7.24
C LYS A 68 -6.27 6.94 7.43
N SER A 69 -5.51 7.45 8.40
CA SER A 69 -5.36 8.90 8.60
C SER A 69 -4.59 9.58 7.46
N ALA A 70 -3.64 8.87 6.84
CA ALA A 70 -2.84 9.39 5.73
C ALA A 70 -3.54 9.29 4.35
N ALA A 71 -4.62 8.52 4.24
CA ALA A 71 -5.39 8.34 3.01
C ALA A 71 -6.40 9.48 2.74
N GLY A 72 -6.38 10.54 3.55
CA GLY A 72 -7.24 11.72 3.46
C GLY A 72 -6.75 12.75 2.45
#